data_AF-A0A1A9HGI4-F1
#
_entry.id   AF-A0A1A9HGI4-F1
#
_cell.length_a   1.000
_cell.length_b   1.000
_cell.length_c   1.000
_cell.angle_alpha   90.00
_cell.angle_beta   90.00
_cell.angle_gamma   90.00
#
_symmetry.space_group_name_H-M   'P 1'
#
loop_
_entity.id
_entity.type
_entity.pdbx_description
1 polymer ?
#
loop_
_entity_poly.entity_id
_entity_poly.type
_entity_poly.pdbx_seq_one_letter_code
_entity_poly.pdbx_strand_id
1 'polypeptide(L)'
;MIAAVTAVHAAEPALSPPGVMLQHGEWRGDVGSHLVPPPFEKIPVAKWPMDGWVSMSLDPKSATMTLQPLQPAEARSALKPILAHRQIAEQAESFDLGDRSGISDLGDLYVRIPGSRLKAGVVPLHRFKNGTTSLVPELGYRFQLKLGELPYAFTLQNGFRTTDGRPYGEGTQFTLEVGGQRFEYDLGGYGWEVRIDALGDFDGDGRPDFLFYIGGPNALNSALVLSSQAKPGKNAPTTYLTSVGC
;
A
#
# COMPACT_ATOMS: atom_id res chain seq x y z
N MET A 1 -25.77 -23.67 40.74
CA MET A 1 -24.41 -23.42 40.22
C MET A 1 -24.55 -22.75 38.87
N ILE A 2 -24.18 -21.47 38.77
CA ILE A 2 -24.18 -20.73 37.50
C ILE A 2 -22.75 -20.80 36.98
N ALA A 3 -22.55 -21.50 35.86
CA ALA A 3 -21.25 -21.58 35.21
C ALA A 3 -21.02 -20.28 34.43
N ALA A 4 -20.06 -19.48 34.87
CA ALA A 4 -19.59 -18.32 34.13
C ALA A 4 -18.80 -18.81 32.91
N VAL A 5 -19.33 -18.59 31.71
CA VAL A 5 -18.60 -18.77 30.45
C VAL A 5 -17.73 -17.55 30.27
N THR A 6 -16.44 -17.69 30.58
CA THR A 6 -15.43 -16.67 30.28
C THR A 6 -15.13 -16.76 28.77
N ALA A 7 -15.73 -15.86 27.99
CA ALA A 7 -15.38 -15.71 26.59
C ALA A 7 -13.98 -15.09 26.49
N VAL A 8 -12.99 -15.92 26.20
CA VAL A 8 -11.65 -15.43 25.82
C VAL A 8 -11.80 -14.87 24.40
N HIS A 9 -11.84 -13.55 24.28
CA HIS A 9 -11.64 -12.87 23.01
C HIS A 9 -10.20 -13.16 22.57
N ALA A 10 -10.01 -14.15 21.71
CA ALA A 10 -8.77 -14.28 20.97
C ALA A 10 -8.67 -13.03 20.07
N ALA A 11 -7.69 -12.16 20.33
CA ALA A 11 -7.39 -11.07 19.42
C ALA A 11 -7.07 -11.67 18.05
N GLU A 12 -7.83 -11.31 17.02
CA GLU A 12 -7.49 -11.68 15.65
C GLU A 12 -6.07 -11.17 15.36
N PRO A 13 -5.17 -12.01 14.82
CA PRO A 13 -3.84 -11.55 14.46
C PRO A 13 -3.97 -10.42 13.42
N ALA A 14 -3.26 -9.31 13.66
CA ALA A 14 -3.21 -8.20 12.71
C ALA A 14 -2.80 -8.72 11.32
N LEU A 15 -3.66 -8.49 10.33
CA LEU A 15 -3.42 -8.90 8.94
C LEU A 15 -2.17 -8.17 8.43
N SER A 16 -1.05 -8.88 8.29
CA SER A 16 0.18 -8.32 7.74
C SER A 16 0.23 -8.51 6.22
N PRO A 17 0.58 -7.48 5.43
CA PRO A 17 0.75 -7.61 3.99
C PRO A 17 1.82 -8.67 3.64
N PRO A 18 1.61 -9.49 2.60
CA PRO A 18 2.58 -10.51 2.20
C PRO A 18 3.77 -9.92 1.42
N GLY A 19 3.59 -8.76 0.77
CA GLY A 19 4.62 -8.09 -0.03
C GLY A 19 5.30 -6.92 0.67
N VAL A 20 6.38 -6.45 0.07
CA VAL A 20 7.19 -5.32 0.55
C VAL A 20 7.13 -4.19 -0.48
N MET A 21 6.94 -2.96 -0.01
CA MET A 21 7.01 -1.73 -0.79
C MET A 21 8.10 -0.85 -0.17
N LEU A 22 8.98 -0.32 -1.01
CA LEU A 22 10.00 0.64 -0.63
C LEU A 22 9.93 1.85 -1.54
N GLN A 23 10.30 3.01 -1.01
CA GLN A 23 10.52 4.23 -1.76
C GLN A 23 11.86 4.84 -1.33
N HIS A 24 12.45 5.67 -2.19
CA HIS A 24 13.57 6.51 -1.78
C HIS A 24 13.15 7.43 -0.62
N GLY A 25 14.08 7.71 0.28
CA GLY A 25 13.84 8.48 1.50
C GLY A 25 14.68 7.98 2.66
N GLU A 26 14.45 8.51 3.84
CA GLU A 26 15.09 8.04 5.08
C GLU A 26 14.39 6.80 5.63
N TRP A 27 15.14 5.90 6.27
CA TRP A 27 14.64 4.60 6.77
C TRP A 27 15.09 4.36 8.20
N ARG A 28 14.61 5.21 9.12
CA ARG A 28 15.00 5.23 10.53
C ARG A 28 13.85 4.89 11.48
N GLY A 29 12.62 5.17 11.06
CA GLY A 29 11.41 5.04 11.86
C GLY A 29 11.15 6.20 12.83
N ASP A 30 11.88 7.30 12.69
CA ASP A 30 11.58 8.59 13.31
C ASP A 30 10.76 9.50 12.37
N VAL A 31 10.35 10.64 12.89
CA VAL A 31 9.53 11.64 12.19
C VAL A 31 10.19 12.09 10.88
N GLY A 32 9.48 11.94 9.78
CA GLY A 32 9.93 12.25 8.42
C GLY A 32 10.58 11.08 7.69
N SER A 33 10.66 9.89 8.31
CA SER A 33 11.27 8.70 7.70
C SER A 33 10.28 7.55 7.51
N HIS A 34 10.70 6.56 6.72
CA HIS A 34 9.97 5.31 6.48
C HIS A 34 10.21 4.27 7.58
N LEU A 35 9.16 3.54 7.94
CA LEU A 35 9.25 2.35 8.78
C LEU A 35 9.71 1.15 7.95
N VAL A 36 10.59 0.32 8.51
CA VAL A 36 10.99 -0.94 7.87
C VAL A 36 9.76 -1.84 7.71
N PRO A 37 9.50 -2.42 6.53
CA PRO A 37 8.31 -3.23 6.33
C PRO A 37 8.39 -4.49 7.19
N PRO A 38 7.29 -4.97 7.81
CA PRO A 38 7.31 -6.08 8.75
C PRO A 38 8.02 -7.35 8.25
N PRO A 39 7.90 -7.76 6.96
CA PRO A 39 8.64 -8.91 6.46
C PRO A 39 10.17 -8.78 6.55
N PHE A 40 10.70 -7.56 6.62
CA PHE A 40 12.14 -7.26 6.65
C PHE A 40 12.64 -6.78 8.02
N GLU A 41 11.75 -6.46 8.97
CA GLU A 41 12.11 -5.89 10.27
C GLU A 41 13.15 -6.73 11.04
N LYS A 42 13.07 -8.07 10.90
CA LYS A 42 13.95 -9.03 11.59
C LYS A 42 15.07 -9.58 10.70
N ILE A 43 15.24 -9.03 9.50
CA ILE A 43 16.24 -9.47 8.52
C ILE A 43 17.27 -8.34 8.36
N PRO A 44 18.56 -8.61 8.66
CA PRO A 44 19.62 -7.63 8.42
C PRO A 44 19.62 -7.16 6.96
N VAL A 45 19.87 -5.87 6.71
CA VAL A 45 19.86 -5.28 5.35
C VAL A 45 20.70 -6.07 4.36
N ALA A 46 21.87 -6.53 4.76
CA ALA A 46 22.77 -7.32 3.92
C ALA A 46 22.18 -8.65 3.42
N LYS A 47 21.10 -9.12 4.06
CA LYS A 47 20.37 -10.35 3.73
C LYS A 47 19.01 -10.09 3.09
N TRP A 48 18.66 -8.84 2.79
CA TRP A 48 17.42 -8.55 2.06
C TRP A 48 17.45 -9.21 0.68
N PRO A 49 16.34 -9.82 0.23
CA PRO A 49 16.27 -10.46 -1.07
C PRO A 49 16.43 -9.42 -2.19
N MET A 50 17.19 -9.74 -3.22
CA MET A 50 17.40 -8.88 -4.40
C MET A 50 16.66 -9.40 -5.63
N ASP A 51 16.03 -10.56 -5.55
CA ASP A 51 15.16 -11.14 -6.56
C ASP A 51 13.70 -10.64 -6.43
N GLY A 52 12.99 -10.61 -7.56
CA GLY A 52 11.55 -10.39 -7.59
C GLY A 52 11.09 -8.95 -7.34
N TRP A 53 12.01 -7.98 -7.42
CA TRP A 53 11.67 -6.56 -7.36
C TRP A 53 11.11 -6.06 -8.70
N VAL A 54 10.14 -5.16 -8.61
CA VAL A 54 9.58 -4.40 -9.72
C VAL A 54 9.64 -2.93 -9.34
N SER A 55 10.22 -2.09 -10.19
CA SER A 55 10.04 -0.64 -10.06
C SER A 55 8.73 -0.22 -10.71
N MET A 56 8.00 0.66 -10.04
CA MET A 56 6.74 1.24 -10.48
C MET A 56 6.92 2.75 -10.58
N SER A 57 6.75 3.28 -11.79
CA SER A 57 6.81 4.72 -12.06
C SER A 57 5.48 5.20 -12.63
N LEU A 58 4.83 6.11 -11.90
CA LEU A 58 3.56 6.72 -12.30
C LEU A 58 3.83 7.93 -13.21
N ASP A 59 3.26 7.93 -14.43
CA ASP A 59 3.18 9.12 -15.28
C ASP A 59 1.71 9.59 -15.36
N PRO A 60 1.32 10.59 -14.54
CA PRO A 60 -0.04 11.08 -14.52
C PRO A 60 -0.40 11.83 -15.82
N LYS A 61 0.59 12.35 -16.57
CA LYS A 61 0.33 13.07 -17.83
C LYS A 61 -0.13 12.11 -18.91
N SER A 62 0.64 11.04 -19.14
CA SER A 62 0.25 9.98 -20.09
C SER A 62 -0.84 9.06 -19.54
N ALA A 63 -1.17 9.16 -18.26
CA ALA A 63 -2.05 8.24 -17.55
C ALA A 63 -1.57 6.79 -17.67
N THR A 64 -0.30 6.58 -17.36
CA THR A 64 0.33 5.26 -17.40
C THR A 64 1.12 4.96 -16.14
N MET A 65 1.26 3.68 -15.84
CA MET A 65 2.19 3.15 -14.85
C MET A 65 3.21 2.28 -15.60
N THR A 66 4.50 2.57 -15.45
CA THR A 66 5.55 1.71 -15.98
C THR A 66 5.96 0.73 -14.90
N LEU A 67 5.86 -0.56 -15.21
CA LEU A 67 6.21 -1.68 -14.33
C LEU A 67 7.44 -2.38 -14.91
N GLN A 68 8.60 -2.22 -14.27
CA GLN A 68 9.86 -2.78 -14.75
C GLN A 68 10.39 -3.80 -13.74
N PRO A 69 10.32 -5.11 -14.05
CA PRO A 69 11.02 -6.13 -13.28
C PRO A 69 12.52 -5.87 -13.28
N LEU A 70 13.13 -5.93 -12.10
CA LEU A 70 14.56 -5.68 -11.93
C LEU A 70 15.30 -7.00 -11.78
N GLN A 71 16.40 -7.16 -12.52
CA GLN A 71 17.35 -8.23 -12.26
C GLN A 71 18.04 -7.99 -10.91
N PRO A 72 18.58 -9.03 -10.24
CA PRO A 72 19.19 -8.87 -8.92
C PRO A 72 20.31 -7.83 -8.82
N ALA A 73 21.09 -7.65 -9.89
CA ALA A 73 22.13 -6.61 -9.95
C ALA A 73 21.53 -5.20 -10.07
N GLU A 74 20.46 -5.04 -10.85
CA GLU A 74 19.74 -3.78 -11.02
C GLU A 74 19.00 -3.39 -9.74
N ALA A 75 18.31 -4.35 -9.11
CA ALA A 75 17.66 -4.15 -7.82
C ALA A 75 18.66 -3.68 -6.75
N ARG A 76 19.83 -4.32 -6.69
CA ARG A 76 20.90 -3.91 -5.77
C ARG A 76 21.37 -2.47 -6.03
N SER A 77 21.47 -2.07 -7.29
CA SER A 77 21.85 -0.70 -7.66
C SER A 77 20.76 0.30 -7.31
N ALA A 78 19.51 0.02 -7.66
CA ALA A 78 18.37 0.91 -7.46
C ALA A 78 18.01 1.09 -5.98
N LEU A 79 18.14 0.03 -5.18
CA LEU A 79 17.88 0.05 -3.74
C LEU A 79 19.09 0.52 -2.92
N LYS A 80 20.27 0.72 -3.53
CA LYS A 80 21.49 1.12 -2.82
C LYS A 80 21.29 2.32 -1.87
N PRO A 81 20.57 3.41 -2.24
CA PRO A 81 20.34 4.51 -1.31
C PRO A 81 19.54 4.09 -0.06
N ILE A 82 18.49 3.28 -0.25
CA ILE A 82 17.66 2.74 0.83
C ILE A 82 18.49 1.85 1.77
N LEU A 83 19.25 0.92 1.19
CA LEU A 83 20.10 -0.01 1.94
C LEU A 83 21.17 0.75 2.75
N ALA A 84 21.74 1.82 2.20
CA ALA A 84 22.72 2.66 2.90
C ALA A 84 22.09 3.39 4.10
N HIS A 85 20.94 4.03 3.92
CA HIS A 85 20.22 4.71 5.02
C HIS A 85 19.86 3.72 6.14
N ARG A 86 19.38 2.54 5.78
CA ARG A 86 19.02 1.53 6.77
C ARG A 86 20.25 0.96 7.47
N GLN A 87 21.36 0.72 6.76
CA GLN A 87 22.60 0.25 7.36
C GLN A 87 23.16 1.24 8.38
N ILE A 88 23.07 2.54 8.10
CA ILE A 88 23.43 3.61 9.03
C ILE A 88 22.51 3.59 10.24
N ALA A 89 21.19 3.47 10.04
CA ALA A 89 20.21 3.40 11.13
C ALA A 89 20.39 2.15 12.03
N GLU A 90 20.87 1.03 11.47
CA GLU A 90 21.21 -0.17 12.25
C GLU A 90 22.48 -0.02 13.10
N GLN A 91 23.37 0.92 12.74
CA GLN A 91 24.65 1.13 13.40
C GLN A 91 24.68 2.34 14.35
N ALA A 92 23.78 3.30 14.17
CA ALA A 92 23.74 4.53 14.95
C ALA A 92 22.89 4.36 16.22
N GLU A 93 23.47 4.61 17.40
CA GLU A 93 22.71 4.71 18.67
C GLU A 93 22.00 6.05 18.86
N SER A 94 22.37 7.09 18.11
CA SER A 94 21.60 8.33 17.88
C SER A 94 22.41 9.23 16.96
N PHE A 95 21.76 9.92 16.03
CA PHE A 95 22.41 10.95 15.23
C PHE A 95 21.40 12.03 14.84
N ASP A 96 21.72 13.27 15.19
CA ASP A 96 20.98 14.47 14.81
C ASP A 96 21.62 15.05 13.55
N LEU A 97 20.86 15.21 12.48
CA LEU A 97 21.32 15.92 11.28
C LEU A 97 20.19 16.73 10.68
N GLY A 98 20.53 18.00 10.46
CA GLY A 98 19.65 19.04 9.97
C GLY A 98 19.30 18.95 8.48
N ASP A 99 18.37 19.84 8.18
CA ASP A 99 17.78 20.26 6.91
C ASP A 99 16.90 19.23 6.17
N ARG A 100 15.59 19.44 6.39
CA ARG A 100 14.46 18.66 5.92
C ARG A 100 13.84 19.39 4.74
N SER A 101 14.16 19.02 3.51
CA SER A 101 13.35 19.40 2.37
C SER A 101 13.40 18.36 1.26
N GLY A 102 12.21 17.91 0.83
CA GLY A 102 12.02 17.27 -0.46
C GLY A 102 11.58 15.81 -0.43
N ILE A 103 10.36 15.52 0.03
CA ILE A 103 9.61 14.36 -0.47
C ILE A 103 8.18 14.81 -0.73
N SER A 104 7.94 15.24 -1.97
CA SER A 104 6.61 15.55 -2.50
C SER A 104 6.68 15.40 -4.02
N ASP A 105 6.87 14.15 -4.44
CA ASP A 105 6.37 13.61 -5.70
C ASP A 105 6.38 12.09 -5.48
N LEU A 106 5.42 11.35 -6.05
CA LEU A 106 5.45 9.89 -6.06
C LEU A 106 6.65 9.45 -6.91
N GLY A 107 7.84 9.47 -6.31
CA GLY A 107 9.04 8.88 -6.90
C GLY A 107 8.86 7.38 -7.07
N ASP A 108 9.81 6.75 -7.76
CA ASP A 108 9.74 5.32 -8.07
C ASP A 108 9.48 4.48 -6.80
N LEU A 109 8.42 3.67 -6.87
CA LEU A 109 8.12 2.66 -5.85
C LEU A 109 8.78 1.36 -6.25
N TYR A 110 9.40 0.68 -5.29
CA TYR A 110 9.98 -0.64 -5.49
C TYR A 110 9.12 -1.64 -4.73
N VAL A 111 8.54 -2.59 -5.44
CA VAL A 111 7.68 -3.61 -4.83
C VAL A 111 8.22 -5.00 -5.04
N ARG A 112 8.07 -5.84 -4.02
CA ARG A 112 8.35 -7.27 -4.07
C ARG A 112 7.16 -8.02 -3.51
N ILE A 113 6.54 -8.85 -4.33
CA ILE A 113 5.28 -9.53 -3.97
C ILE A 113 5.50 -11.05 -4.12
N PRO A 114 5.78 -11.76 -3.03
CA PRO A 114 5.98 -13.21 -3.09
C PRO A 114 4.77 -13.94 -3.67
N GLY A 115 5.01 -14.85 -4.62
CA GLY A 115 3.96 -15.69 -5.21
C GLY A 115 3.04 -14.98 -6.22
N SER A 116 3.30 -13.72 -6.55
CA SER A 116 2.56 -12.97 -7.57
C SER A 116 3.53 -12.28 -8.53
N ARG A 117 3.01 -11.82 -9.67
CA ARG A 117 3.80 -11.15 -10.71
C ARG A 117 3.03 -9.95 -11.22
N LEU A 118 3.71 -8.81 -11.27
CA LEU A 118 3.21 -7.64 -12.00
C LEU A 118 3.47 -7.80 -13.50
N LYS A 119 2.59 -7.25 -14.32
CA LYS A 119 2.70 -7.26 -15.78
C LYS A 119 3.77 -6.28 -16.21
N ALA A 120 4.89 -6.80 -16.70
CA ALA A 120 5.99 -5.98 -17.19
C ALA A 120 5.53 -5.07 -18.35
N GLY A 121 5.98 -3.81 -18.33
CA GLY A 121 5.71 -2.83 -19.37
C GLY A 121 4.85 -1.66 -18.90
N VAL A 122 4.19 -1.02 -19.86
CA VAL A 122 3.36 0.17 -19.63
C VAL A 122 1.91 -0.27 -19.44
N VAL A 123 1.35 0.03 -18.27
CA VAL A 123 -0.05 -0.23 -17.93
C VAL A 123 -0.85 1.06 -18.07
N PRO A 124 -1.94 1.08 -18.87
CA PRO A 124 -2.84 2.22 -18.92
C PRO A 124 -3.60 2.38 -17.61
N LEU A 125 -3.75 3.61 -17.16
CA LEU A 125 -4.49 3.96 -15.96
C LEU A 125 -5.89 4.47 -16.30
N HIS A 126 -6.81 4.27 -15.36
CA HIS A 126 -8.12 4.90 -15.44
C HIS A 126 -7.97 6.42 -15.38
N ARG A 127 -8.59 7.12 -16.34
CA ARG A 127 -8.66 8.59 -16.34
C ARG A 127 -10.05 9.02 -15.91
N PHE A 128 -10.11 9.74 -14.80
CA PHE A 128 -11.36 10.30 -14.28
C PHE A 128 -11.83 11.46 -15.15
N LYS A 129 -13.11 11.85 -14.99
CA LYS A 129 -13.75 12.91 -15.80
C LYS A 129 -13.04 14.27 -15.71
N ASN A 130 -12.36 14.54 -14.61
CA ASN A 130 -11.54 15.74 -14.40
C ASN A 130 -10.17 15.68 -15.12
N GLY A 131 -9.89 14.60 -15.85
CA GLY A 131 -8.65 14.41 -16.59
C GLY A 131 -7.49 13.85 -15.76
N THR A 132 -7.66 13.56 -14.47
CA THR A 132 -6.60 13.01 -13.61
C THR A 132 -6.62 11.48 -13.57
N THR A 133 -5.51 10.87 -13.18
CA THR A 133 -5.45 9.44 -12.81
C THR A 133 -5.77 9.19 -11.34
N SER A 134 -5.81 10.26 -10.55
CA SER A 134 -6.08 10.21 -9.12
C SER A 134 -7.51 10.62 -8.79
N LEU A 135 -8.00 10.08 -7.67
CA LEU A 135 -9.31 10.38 -7.12
C LEU A 135 -9.20 10.55 -5.61
N VAL A 136 -9.70 11.68 -5.10
CA VAL A 136 -10.05 11.81 -3.67
C VAL A 136 -11.52 11.38 -3.56
N PRO A 137 -11.82 10.20 -3.00
CA PRO A 137 -13.16 9.66 -3.00
C PRO A 137 -13.98 10.23 -1.85
N GLU A 138 -15.27 10.47 -2.10
CA GLU A 138 -16.24 10.70 -1.03
C GLU A 138 -16.39 9.42 -0.20
N LEU A 139 -16.10 9.51 1.09
CA LEU A 139 -16.18 8.35 1.99
C LEU A 139 -17.62 7.87 2.15
N GLY A 140 -17.82 6.56 2.06
CA GLY A 140 -19.14 5.92 2.09
C GLY A 140 -19.87 5.94 0.74
N TYR A 141 -19.41 6.71 -0.24
CA TYR A 141 -19.98 6.71 -1.59
C TYR A 141 -19.54 5.47 -2.37
N ARG A 142 -20.49 4.81 -3.04
CA ARG A 142 -20.23 3.65 -3.90
C ARG A 142 -19.94 4.11 -5.32
N PHE A 143 -18.66 4.12 -5.69
CA PHE A 143 -18.19 4.39 -7.04
C PHE A 143 -18.44 3.19 -7.95
N GLN A 144 -18.87 3.43 -9.20
CA GLN A 144 -19.05 2.40 -10.22
C GLN A 144 -18.25 2.78 -11.45
N LEU A 145 -17.38 1.88 -11.90
CA LEU A 145 -16.45 2.11 -13.00
C LEU A 145 -16.37 0.86 -13.89
N LYS A 146 -15.57 0.96 -14.94
CA LYS A 146 -15.23 -0.16 -15.81
C LYS A 146 -13.72 -0.21 -16.06
N LEU A 147 -13.21 -1.41 -16.21
CA LEU A 147 -11.86 -1.69 -16.71
C LEU A 147 -12.01 -2.52 -17.98
N GLY A 148 -11.76 -1.91 -19.14
CA GLY A 148 -12.28 -2.44 -20.41
C GLY A 148 -13.80 -2.60 -20.33
N GLU A 149 -14.28 -3.83 -20.53
CA GLU A 149 -15.71 -4.16 -20.42
C GLU A 149 -16.13 -4.67 -19.04
N LEU A 150 -15.19 -4.94 -18.12
CA LEU A 150 -15.49 -5.47 -16.80
C LEU A 150 -16.04 -4.36 -15.88
N PRO A 151 -17.33 -4.41 -15.48
CA PRO A 151 -17.84 -3.49 -14.48
C PRO A 151 -17.33 -3.88 -13.09
N TYR A 152 -17.03 -2.88 -12.28
CA TYR A 152 -16.74 -3.04 -10.86
C TYR A 152 -17.24 -1.83 -10.09
N ALA A 153 -17.35 -1.99 -8.78
CA ALA A 153 -17.67 -0.91 -7.88
C ALA A 153 -16.74 -0.95 -6.67
N PHE A 154 -16.56 0.20 -6.03
CA PHE A 154 -15.85 0.24 -4.76
C PHE A 154 -16.39 1.32 -3.84
N THR A 155 -16.13 1.13 -2.55
CA THR A 155 -16.44 2.09 -1.49
C THR A 155 -15.23 2.20 -0.58
N LEU A 156 -14.91 3.42 -0.15
CA LEU A 156 -13.91 3.69 0.88
C LEU A 156 -14.59 4.24 2.12
N GLN A 157 -14.10 3.87 3.29
CA GLN A 157 -14.59 4.38 4.57
C GLN A 157 -13.41 4.66 5.49
N ASN A 158 -13.59 5.63 6.38
CA ASN A 158 -12.64 5.89 7.45
C ASN A 158 -13.14 5.26 8.77
N GLY A 159 -12.31 4.43 9.39
CA GLY A 159 -12.60 3.67 10.61
C GLY A 159 -13.34 2.36 10.36
N PHE A 160 -13.29 1.44 11.32
CA PHE A 160 -14.25 0.32 11.36
C PHE A 160 -15.65 0.86 11.58
N ARG A 161 -16.67 0.17 11.08
CA ARG A 161 -18.03 0.40 11.56
C ARG A 161 -18.42 -0.68 12.54
N THR A 162 -19.01 -0.26 13.66
CA THR A 162 -19.78 -1.16 14.50
C THR A 162 -20.94 -1.75 13.69
N THR A 163 -21.55 -2.83 14.19
CA THR A 163 -22.69 -3.48 13.52
C THR A 163 -23.89 -2.54 13.31
N ASP A 164 -24.01 -1.46 14.09
CA ASP A 164 -25.02 -0.41 13.95
C ASP A 164 -24.56 0.79 13.09
N GLY A 165 -23.43 0.65 12.39
CA GLY A 165 -22.97 1.59 11.39
C GLY A 165 -22.22 2.81 11.94
N ARG A 166 -21.86 2.87 13.22
CA ARG A 166 -21.06 3.97 13.76
C ARG A 166 -19.58 3.76 13.43
N PRO A 167 -18.84 4.79 13.02
CA PRO A 167 -17.39 4.69 12.90
C PRO A 167 -16.78 4.45 14.29
N TYR A 168 -15.83 3.52 14.37
CA TYR A 168 -15.06 3.16 15.56
C TYR A 168 -13.73 2.54 15.12
N GLY A 169 -12.66 2.72 15.88
CA GLY A 169 -11.36 2.10 15.61
C GLY A 169 -10.50 2.77 14.54
N GLU A 170 -9.34 2.18 14.29
CA GLU A 170 -8.27 2.70 13.42
C GLU A 170 -8.29 1.96 12.08
N GLY A 171 -8.17 2.63 10.95
CA GLY A 171 -8.03 1.95 9.65
C GLY A 171 -8.92 2.51 8.55
N THR A 172 -8.36 2.71 7.36
CA THR A 172 -9.12 2.94 6.13
C THR A 172 -9.65 1.60 5.60
N GLN A 173 -10.97 1.49 5.42
CA GLN A 173 -11.58 0.31 4.82
C GLN A 173 -11.86 0.52 3.34
N PHE A 174 -11.50 -0.48 2.53
CA PHE A 174 -11.79 -0.52 1.11
C PHE A 174 -12.64 -1.75 0.80
N THR A 175 -13.80 -1.55 0.18
CA THR A 175 -14.63 -2.63 -0.34
C THR A 175 -14.56 -2.61 -1.86
N LEU A 176 -14.21 -3.73 -2.47
CA LEU A 176 -14.22 -3.95 -3.92
C LEU A 176 -15.33 -4.93 -4.28
N GLU A 177 -16.17 -4.57 -5.24
CA GLU A 177 -17.18 -5.44 -5.84
C GLU A 177 -16.83 -5.66 -7.31
N VAL A 178 -16.46 -6.89 -7.67
CA VAL A 178 -16.05 -7.24 -9.04
C VAL A 178 -16.45 -8.68 -9.35
N GLY A 179 -16.96 -8.93 -10.56
CA GLY A 179 -17.37 -10.27 -10.97
C GLY A 179 -18.48 -10.89 -10.10
N GLY A 180 -19.33 -10.08 -9.47
CA GLY A 180 -20.37 -10.54 -8.54
C GLY A 180 -19.85 -10.94 -7.15
N GLN A 181 -18.55 -10.76 -6.89
CA GLN A 181 -17.94 -11.00 -5.58
C GLN A 181 -17.67 -9.68 -4.87
N ARG A 182 -17.62 -9.73 -3.54
CA ARG A 182 -17.30 -8.61 -2.66
C ARG A 182 -16.06 -8.97 -1.83
N PHE A 183 -15.07 -8.10 -1.85
CA PHE A 183 -13.82 -8.23 -1.11
C PHE A 183 -13.63 -7.01 -0.22
N GLU A 184 -13.24 -7.26 1.02
CA GLU A 184 -13.02 -6.21 2.01
C GLU A 184 -11.54 -6.17 2.38
N TYR A 185 -10.98 -4.96 2.43
CA TYR A 185 -9.59 -4.69 2.75
C TYR A 185 -9.49 -3.71 3.90
N ASP A 186 -8.52 -3.96 4.75
CA ASP A 186 -8.05 -3.04 5.77
C ASP A 186 -6.72 -2.46 5.32
N LEU A 187 -6.77 -1.22 4.87
CA LEU A 187 -5.61 -0.51 4.34
C LEU A 187 -4.81 0.19 5.46
N GLY A 188 -5.20 0.03 6.73
CA GLY A 188 -4.56 0.71 7.85
C GLY A 188 -4.68 2.24 7.80
N GLY A 189 -3.88 2.91 8.63
CA GLY A 189 -3.87 4.37 8.77
C GLY A 189 -5.17 4.95 9.36
N TYR A 190 -5.16 6.25 9.66
CA TYR A 190 -6.34 6.91 10.24
C TYR A 190 -7.33 7.45 9.18
N GLY A 191 -7.05 7.31 7.89
CA GLY A 191 -7.96 7.64 6.79
C GLY A 191 -8.48 9.08 6.74
N TRP A 192 -7.76 10.04 7.35
CA TRP A 192 -8.15 11.46 7.36
C TRP A 192 -8.11 12.03 5.95
N GLU A 193 -7.13 11.57 5.18
CA GLU A 193 -7.02 11.79 3.76
C GLU A 193 -6.87 10.42 3.10
N VAL A 194 -7.72 10.13 2.10
CA VAL A 194 -7.57 8.95 1.27
C VAL A 194 -7.59 9.40 -0.17
N ARG A 195 -6.62 8.95 -0.94
CA ARG A 195 -6.52 9.21 -2.37
C ARG A 195 -6.19 7.91 -3.08
N ILE A 196 -6.87 7.65 -4.18
CA ILE A 196 -6.43 6.66 -5.15
C ILE A 196 -5.45 7.38 -6.06
N ASP A 197 -4.18 6.98 -6.05
CA ASP A 197 -3.13 7.57 -6.89
C ASP A 197 -3.17 7.02 -8.31
N ALA A 198 -3.43 5.72 -8.42
CA ALA A 198 -3.53 5.01 -9.69
C ALA A 198 -4.52 3.85 -9.58
N LEU A 199 -5.23 3.62 -10.69
CA LEU A 199 -6.13 2.49 -10.88
C LEU A 199 -5.85 1.89 -12.26
N GLY A 200 -5.59 0.59 -12.32
CA GLY A 200 -5.28 -0.10 -13.58
C GLY A 200 -5.34 -1.63 -13.43
N ASP A 201 -4.82 -2.36 -14.42
CA ASP A 201 -4.63 -3.82 -14.40
C ASP A 201 -3.13 -4.08 -14.27
N PHE A 202 -2.61 -4.06 -13.04
CA PHE A 202 -1.16 -4.03 -12.80
C PHE A 202 -0.53 -5.41 -12.90
N ASP A 203 -1.28 -6.47 -12.61
CA ASP A 203 -0.81 -7.85 -12.75
C ASP A 203 -1.26 -8.55 -14.05
N GLY A 204 -2.15 -7.93 -14.82
CA GLY A 204 -2.56 -8.41 -16.13
C GLY A 204 -3.67 -9.45 -16.09
N ASP A 205 -4.36 -9.62 -14.96
CA ASP A 205 -5.45 -10.57 -14.81
C ASP A 205 -6.79 -10.07 -15.36
N GLY A 206 -6.84 -8.82 -15.83
CA GLY A 206 -8.02 -8.16 -16.37
C GLY A 206 -8.98 -7.63 -15.32
N ARG A 207 -8.58 -7.58 -14.03
CA ARG A 207 -9.34 -7.03 -12.90
C ARG A 207 -8.71 -5.72 -12.42
N PRO A 208 -9.46 -4.89 -11.67
CA PRO A 208 -8.94 -3.60 -11.22
C PRO A 208 -8.01 -3.76 -10.00
N ASP A 209 -6.85 -3.16 -10.13
CA ASP A 209 -5.85 -2.98 -9.08
C ASP A 209 -5.72 -1.51 -8.71
N PHE A 210 -5.25 -1.25 -7.49
CA PHE A 210 -5.30 0.06 -6.88
C PHE A 210 -3.99 0.39 -6.16
N LEU A 211 -3.49 1.60 -6.38
CA LEU A 211 -2.48 2.23 -5.56
C LEU A 211 -3.12 3.36 -4.77
N PHE A 212 -3.08 3.24 -3.45
CA PHE A 212 -3.64 4.22 -2.52
C PHE A 212 -2.55 5.03 -1.85
N TYR A 213 -2.89 6.29 -1.57
CA TYR A 213 -2.26 7.13 -0.56
C TYR A 213 -3.26 7.34 0.58
N ILE A 214 -2.81 7.17 1.82
CA ILE A 214 -3.61 7.25 3.04
C ILE A 214 -2.86 8.14 4.03
N GLY A 215 -3.37 9.35 4.22
CA GLY A 215 -2.87 10.31 5.20
C GLY A 215 -3.54 10.15 6.56
N GLY A 216 -2.75 10.26 7.61
CA GLY A 216 -3.17 10.39 9.00
C GLY A 216 -2.38 11.47 9.73
N PRO A 217 -2.77 11.82 10.97
CA PRO A 217 -2.18 12.94 11.70
C PRO A 217 -0.67 12.81 11.90
N ASN A 218 -0.16 11.59 12.11
CA ASN A 218 1.27 11.35 12.38
C ASN A 218 1.86 10.25 11.48
N ALA A 219 1.18 9.89 10.38
CA ALA A 219 1.65 8.85 9.48
C ALA A 219 1.10 9.02 8.08
N LEU A 220 1.93 8.76 7.08
CA LEU A 220 1.54 8.65 5.68
C LEU A 220 1.73 7.21 5.24
N ASN A 221 0.82 6.74 4.42
CA ASN A 221 0.80 5.35 4.03
C ASN A 221 0.51 5.19 2.53
N SER A 222 1.22 4.28 1.89
CA SER A 222 0.93 3.85 0.53
C SER A 222 0.56 2.37 0.52
N ALA A 223 -0.56 2.03 -0.11
CA ALA A 223 -1.04 0.65 -0.19
C ALA A 223 -1.21 0.22 -1.65
N LEU A 224 -0.63 -0.91 -2.02
CA LEU A 224 -0.93 -1.59 -3.28
C LEU A 224 -1.92 -2.71 -3.01
N VAL A 225 -3.01 -2.74 -3.77
CA VAL A 225 -4.00 -3.82 -3.76
C VAL A 225 -4.06 -4.43 -5.14
N LEU A 226 -3.65 -5.70 -5.24
CA LEU A 226 -3.89 -6.55 -6.39
C LEU A 226 -5.15 -7.37 -6.14
N SER A 227 -6.19 -7.14 -6.93
CA SER A 227 -7.49 -7.79 -6.70
C SER A 227 -7.45 -9.30 -7.00
N SER A 228 -6.47 -9.76 -7.76
CA SER A 228 -6.17 -11.19 -7.99
C SER A 228 -5.83 -11.95 -6.71
N GLN A 229 -5.32 -11.26 -5.68
CA GLN A 229 -4.93 -11.86 -4.40
C GLN A 229 -6.06 -11.86 -3.36
N ALA A 230 -7.22 -11.31 -3.71
CA ALA A 230 -8.33 -11.19 -2.79
C ALA A 230 -8.82 -12.57 -2.32
N LYS A 231 -9.05 -12.70 -1.02
CA LYS A 231 -9.63 -13.89 -0.39
C LYS A 231 -10.99 -13.55 0.19
N PRO A 232 -11.88 -14.55 0.37
CA PRO A 232 -13.11 -14.35 1.13
C PRO A 232 -12.82 -13.81 2.54
N GLY A 233 -13.64 -12.86 2.99
CA GLY A 233 -13.45 -12.17 4.26
C GLY A 233 -12.57 -10.92 4.14
N LYS A 234 -11.94 -10.56 5.24
CA LYS A 234 -11.13 -9.35 5.39
C LYS A 234 -9.68 -9.59 4.95
N ASN A 235 -9.14 -8.70 4.11
CA ASN A 235 -7.81 -8.79 3.51
C ASN A 235 -6.90 -7.66 4.02
N ALA A 236 -5.60 -7.91 4.09
CA ALA A 236 -4.59 -6.84 4.07
C ALA A 236 -4.38 -6.35 2.63
N PRO A 237 -3.79 -5.16 2.41
CA PRO A 237 -3.26 -4.82 1.10
C PRO A 237 -2.18 -5.83 0.68
N THR A 238 -1.95 -5.94 -0.62
CA THR A 238 -0.90 -6.80 -1.17
C THR A 238 0.48 -6.38 -0.66
N THR A 239 0.72 -5.07 -0.59
CA THR A 239 1.88 -4.50 0.10
C THR A 239 1.60 -3.09 0.58
N TYR A 240 2.44 -2.61 1.49
CA TYR A 240 2.27 -1.35 2.19
C TYR A 240 3.63 -0.69 2.46
N LEU A 241 3.63 0.64 2.48
CA LEU A 241 4.72 1.49 2.94
C LEU A 241 4.16 2.48 3.95
N THR A 242 4.86 2.66 5.07
CA THR A 242 4.53 3.66 6.08
C THR A 242 5.66 4.65 6.25
N SER A 243 5.34 5.93 6.22
CA SER A 243 6.19 7.03 6.64
C SER A 243 5.62 7.64 7.93
N VAL A 244 6.49 8.00 8.86
CA VAL A 244 6.10 8.67 10.10
C VAL A 244 5.96 10.16 9.81
N GLY A 245 4.75 10.69 10.02
CA GLY A 245 4.42 12.11 9.86
C GLY A 245 4.88 12.95 11.06
N CYS A 246 4.93 14.27 10.87
CA CYS A 246 5.26 15.27 11.89
C CYS A 246 4.04 15.69 12.72
#